data_AF-A0A926TV20-F1
#
_entry.id   AF-A0A926TV20-F1
#
_cell.length_a   1.000
_cell.length_b   1.000
_cell.length_c   1.000
_cell.angle_alpha   90.00
_cell.angle_beta   90.00
_cell.angle_gamma   90.00
#
_symmetry.space_group_name_H-M   'P 1'
#
loop_
_entity.id
_entity.type
_entity.pdbx_description
1 polymer ?
#
loop_
_entity_poly.entity_id
_entity_poly.type
_entity_poly.pdbx_seq_one_letter_code
_entity_poly.pdbx_strand_id
1 'polypeptide(L)'
;MPPINILVLVHGMVPDEQPRDPLITPEPPQGILGKLFDDRKIVIYEEFWNKLTAKQPKLASLFENFTQTASDGKEYTFPFIGVEWLHELPAAPEPSVDELYDDQRLTRAQNFVNKQIAHEVLRKVPDENNYVLKLLGSRYGGITYDAPTLLILRNIVVGLRETIVTRGLGDVIYYASADGEERVRKRVYHQVLSQLHPYLDEPDVRLHLWGQSLGVTLTHDFLFGLFNRDPDYRPGFLDQAATKTDKTDFERWREKAKKGELRLGSLTSTASQLPILLMRSQKVVDTFANEKLLDATDIGITDPNRVCWNIFYDVDDLLGFGTRRLYNHARAIQEFQVDTGDNPGDAHTNYWKNSVVQEETAQLLYTNALMP
;
A
#
# COMPACT_ATOMS: atom_id res chain seq x y z
N MET A 1 4.21 12.53 30.49
CA MET A 1 4.84 13.04 29.26
C MET A 1 3.83 12.90 28.14
N PRO A 2 3.80 13.79 27.14
CA PRO A 2 2.97 13.54 25.97
C PRO A 2 3.38 12.20 25.31
N PRO A 3 2.46 11.50 24.64
CA PRO A 3 2.77 10.30 23.89
C PRO A 3 3.75 10.61 22.75
N ILE A 4 4.59 9.64 22.40
CA ILE A 4 5.38 9.68 21.18
C ILE A 4 4.49 9.21 20.02
N ASN A 5 4.16 10.10 19.09
CA ASN A 5 3.36 9.74 17.91
C ASN A 5 4.27 9.47 16.71
N ILE A 6 4.12 8.29 16.12
CA ILE A 6 4.92 7.84 14.99
C ILE A 6 3.99 7.58 13.82
N LEU A 7 4.23 8.27 12.69
CA LEU A 7 3.49 8.06 11.46
C LEU A 7 4.26 7.11 10.54
N VAL A 8 3.60 6.09 10.04
CA VAL A 8 4.12 5.13 9.05
C VAL A 8 3.28 5.19 7.79
N LEU A 9 3.91 5.44 6.65
CA LEU A 9 3.28 5.46 5.33
C LEU A 9 3.72 4.22 4.55
N VAL A 10 2.76 3.41 4.11
CA VAL A 10 3.00 2.18 3.36
C VAL A 10 2.12 2.16 2.11
N HIS A 11 2.72 2.38 0.94
CA HIS A 11 2.05 2.18 -0.34
C HIS A 11 2.19 0.74 -0.83
N GLY A 12 1.25 0.28 -1.65
CA GLY A 12 1.40 -0.92 -2.48
C GLY A 12 2.22 -0.62 -3.73
N MET A 13 2.38 -1.62 -4.59
CA MET A 13 3.17 -1.43 -5.79
C MET A 13 2.47 -0.45 -6.77
N VAL A 14 3.16 0.62 -7.18
CA VAL A 14 2.68 1.52 -8.24
C VAL A 14 2.68 0.75 -9.58
N PRO A 15 1.57 0.71 -10.34
CA PRO A 15 1.45 -0.07 -11.58
C PRO A 15 2.16 0.58 -12.79
N ASP A 16 3.25 1.31 -12.54
CA ASP A 16 4.05 1.99 -13.55
C ASP A 16 5.17 1.08 -14.05
N GLU A 17 5.51 1.16 -15.35
CA GLU A 17 6.64 0.41 -15.93
C GLU A 17 7.98 0.81 -15.30
N GLN A 18 8.05 2.05 -14.84
CA GLN A 18 9.21 2.67 -14.20
C GLN A 18 8.73 3.28 -12.89
N PRO A 19 8.68 2.49 -11.81
CA PRO A 19 8.24 2.99 -10.52
C PRO A 19 9.21 4.07 -10.02
N ARG A 20 8.73 4.93 -9.13
CA ARG A 20 9.52 6.03 -8.55
C ARG A 20 9.72 5.77 -7.07
N ASP A 21 10.87 6.22 -6.56
CA ASP A 21 11.11 6.23 -5.13
C ASP A 21 10.06 7.13 -4.46
N PRO A 22 9.24 6.62 -3.53
CA PRO A 22 8.24 7.43 -2.85
C PRO A 22 8.85 8.48 -1.89
N LEU A 23 10.18 8.48 -1.67
CA LEU A 23 10.95 9.39 -0.82
C LEU A 23 11.74 10.48 -1.59
N ILE A 24 12.00 10.32 -2.89
CA ILE A 24 12.90 11.23 -3.65
C ILE A 24 12.19 11.98 -4.77
N THR A 25 12.57 13.25 -4.93
CA THR A 25 12.33 14.00 -6.18
C THR A 25 13.51 13.80 -7.13
N PRO A 26 13.38 13.17 -8.31
CA PRO A 26 14.45 13.24 -9.31
C PRO A 26 14.67 14.72 -9.70
N GLU A 27 15.94 15.13 -9.84
CA GLU A 27 16.23 16.46 -10.38
C GLU A 27 15.61 16.60 -11.78
N PRO A 28 14.95 17.73 -12.09
CA PRO A 28 14.42 17.93 -13.43
C PRO A 28 15.60 17.95 -14.41
N PRO A 29 15.47 17.34 -15.60
CA PRO A 29 16.54 17.36 -16.59
C PRO A 29 16.93 18.82 -16.89
N GLN A 30 18.22 19.14 -16.74
CA GLN A 30 18.73 20.47 -17.02
C GLN A 30 18.57 20.79 -18.52
N GLY A 31 17.70 21.74 -18.87
CA GLY A 31 17.53 22.19 -20.25
C GLY A 31 16.22 22.93 -20.53
N ILE A 32 16.10 23.48 -21.75
CA ILE A 32 14.91 24.22 -22.23
C ILE A 32 13.68 23.32 -22.33
N LEU A 33 13.87 22.01 -22.58
CA LEU A 33 12.79 21.01 -22.62
C LEU A 33 12.18 20.73 -21.24
N GLY A 34 12.97 20.75 -20.15
CA GLY A 34 12.49 20.58 -18.77
C GLY A 34 11.71 21.77 -18.20
N LYS A 35 11.54 22.86 -18.98
CA LYS A 35 10.66 24.00 -18.66
C LYS A 35 9.33 23.97 -19.40
N LEU A 36 9.22 23.16 -20.46
CA LEU A 36 8.05 23.09 -21.37
C LEU A 36 7.11 21.93 -21.02
N PHE A 37 7.66 20.86 -20.46
CA PHE A 37 6.87 19.87 -19.75
C PHE A 37 6.78 20.34 -18.30
N ASP A 38 5.55 20.57 -17.82
CA ASP A 38 5.25 20.68 -16.39
C ASP A 38 5.53 19.31 -15.75
N ASP A 39 6.83 19.01 -15.60
CA ASP A 39 7.42 17.85 -14.96
C ASP A 39 7.12 17.93 -13.45
N ARG A 40 5.85 17.75 -13.06
CA ARG A 40 5.43 17.79 -11.66
C ARG A 40 6.15 16.72 -10.86
N LYS A 41 7.25 17.18 -10.29
CA LYS A 41 7.99 16.70 -9.12
C LYS A 41 7.00 16.38 -8.01
N ILE A 42 6.71 15.10 -7.83
CA ILE A 42 5.84 14.67 -6.75
C ILE A 42 6.48 13.47 -6.07
N VAL A 43 6.99 13.71 -4.87
CA VAL A 43 7.27 12.70 -3.86
C VAL A 43 5.92 12.39 -3.23
N ILE A 44 5.39 11.19 -3.45
CA ILE A 44 4.01 10.86 -3.05
C ILE A 44 3.83 11.10 -1.54
N TYR A 45 4.79 10.69 -0.72
CA TYR A 45 4.71 10.84 0.73
C TYR A 45 4.88 12.29 1.22
N GLU A 46 5.86 13.03 0.70
CA GLU A 46 6.09 14.41 1.11
C GLU A 46 4.95 15.32 0.63
N GLU A 47 4.46 15.15 -0.61
CA GLU A 47 3.31 15.91 -1.07
C GLU A 47 2.09 15.59 -0.21
N PHE A 48 1.79 14.31 0.02
CA PHE A 48 0.66 13.94 0.85
C PHE A 48 0.77 14.55 2.24
N TRP A 49 1.92 14.44 2.90
CA TRP A 49 2.18 15.07 4.20
C TRP A 49 1.98 16.59 4.17
N ASN A 50 2.48 17.28 3.13
CA ASN A 50 2.30 18.72 2.96
C ASN A 50 0.82 19.09 2.78
N LYS A 51 0.01 18.24 2.11
CA LYS A 51 -1.44 18.43 2.05
C LYS A 51 -2.09 18.21 3.41
N LEU A 52 -1.71 17.15 4.15
CA LEU A 52 -2.24 16.88 5.48
C LEU A 52 -1.97 18.05 6.44
N THR A 53 -0.74 18.56 6.47
CA THR A 53 -0.36 19.71 7.29
C THR A 53 -1.01 21.01 6.83
N ALA A 54 -1.28 21.19 5.53
CA ALA A 54 -2.08 22.32 5.06
C ALA A 54 -3.52 22.26 5.56
N LYS A 55 -4.11 21.06 5.70
CA LYS A 55 -5.44 20.84 6.28
C LYS A 55 -5.45 20.99 7.81
N GLN A 56 -4.38 20.54 8.48
CA GLN A 56 -4.22 20.63 9.92
C GLN A 56 -2.77 21.01 10.29
N PRO A 57 -2.45 22.31 10.40
CA PRO A 57 -1.07 22.78 10.61
C PRO A 57 -0.41 22.27 11.89
N LYS A 58 -1.21 21.91 12.91
CA LYS A 58 -0.70 21.38 14.17
C LYS A 58 -0.07 19.99 14.05
N LEU A 59 -0.31 19.25 12.97
CA LEU A 59 0.29 17.93 12.77
C LEU A 59 1.83 18.00 12.78
N ALA A 60 2.43 19.05 12.23
CA ALA A 60 3.89 19.19 12.15
C ALA A 60 4.59 19.17 13.51
N SER A 61 3.91 19.54 14.59
CA SER A 61 4.46 19.51 15.95
C SER A 61 4.09 18.27 16.76
N LEU A 62 3.29 17.35 16.20
CA LEU A 62 2.77 16.18 16.92
C LEU A 62 3.51 14.89 16.61
N PHE A 63 4.24 14.84 15.48
CA PHE A 63 4.90 13.64 14.97
C PHE A 63 6.41 13.78 15.01
N GLU A 64 7.08 12.66 15.30
CA GLU A 64 8.53 12.56 15.33
C GLU A 64 9.15 12.67 13.94
N ASN A 65 10.39 13.20 13.90
CA ASN A 65 11.19 13.26 12.68
C ASN A 65 12.11 12.05 12.57
N PHE A 66 12.19 11.48 11.38
CA PHE A 66 12.97 10.29 11.05
C PHE A 66 13.95 10.60 9.93
N THR A 67 15.21 10.22 10.12
CA THR A 67 16.22 10.27 9.06
C THR A 67 16.22 8.95 8.30
N GLN A 68 15.97 9.04 6.99
CA GLN A 68 15.86 7.90 6.10
C GLN A 68 16.80 8.09 4.91
N THR A 69 17.54 7.03 4.58
CA THR A 69 18.37 6.98 3.37
C THR A 69 17.50 6.58 2.20
N ALA A 70 17.41 7.43 1.20
CA ALA A 70 16.63 7.15 0.01
C ALA A 70 17.46 6.41 -1.06
N SER A 71 16.86 6.00 -2.18
CA SER A 71 17.54 5.24 -3.24
C SER A 71 18.76 5.92 -3.87
N ASP A 72 18.90 7.25 -3.77
CA ASP A 72 20.08 8.00 -4.23
C ASP A 72 21.25 7.98 -3.21
N GLY A 73 21.08 7.28 -2.09
CA GLY A 73 22.05 7.17 -1.01
C GLY A 73 22.13 8.40 -0.11
N LYS A 74 21.29 9.42 -0.31
CA LYS A 74 21.24 10.60 0.56
C LYS A 74 20.27 10.40 1.71
N GLU A 75 20.56 11.07 2.81
CA GLU A 75 19.70 11.11 3.98
C GLU A 75 18.72 12.28 3.89
N TYR A 76 17.46 11.99 4.18
CA TYR A 76 16.37 12.95 4.25
C TYR A 76 15.66 12.82 5.59
N THR A 77 15.15 13.93 6.12
CA THR A 77 14.43 13.95 7.38
C THR A 77 12.95 14.22 7.12
N PHE A 78 12.09 13.30 7.57
CA PHE A 78 10.65 13.38 7.39
C PHE A 78 9.91 13.18 8.71
N PRO A 79 8.73 13.79 8.91
CA PRO A 79 7.88 13.57 10.09
C PRO A 79 7.09 12.24 10.01
N PHE A 80 7.64 11.26 9.31
CA PHE A 80 7.05 9.94 9.08
C PHE A 80 8.13 8.93 8.68
N ILE A 81 7.85 7.66 8.91
CA ILE A 81 8.56 6.52 8.33
C ILE A 81 7.89 6.20 6.99
N GLY A 82 8.60 6.38 5.88
CA GLY A 82 8.11 6.04 4.55
C GLY A 82 8.69 4.69 4.12
N VAL A 83 7.81 3.74 3.83
CA VAL A 83 8.22 2.38 3.44
C VAL A 83 8.25 2.25 1.91
N GLU A 84 9.35 1.70 1.39
CA GLU A 84 9.56 1.36 -0.02
C GLU A 84 9.81 -0.16 -0.17
N TRP A 85 9.14 -0.82 -1.12
CA TRP A 85 9.26 -2.26 -1.32
C TRP A 85 8.75 -2.69 -2.72
N LEU A 86 9.19 -3.86 -3.23
CA LEU A 86 8.93 -4.44 -4.57
C LEU A 86 9.40 -3.64 -5.79
N HIS A 87 9.67 -2.33 -5.68
CA HIS A 87 9.98 -1.50 -6.82
C HIS A 87 11.42 -1.68 -7.27
N GLU A 88 11.59 -2.17 -8.49
CA GLU A 88 12.85 -1.94 -9.20
C GLU A 88 12.87 -0.49 -9.70
N LEU A 89 13.62 0.35 -9.00
CA LEU A 89 13.75 1.75 -9.35
C LEU A 89 14.65 1.93 -10.60
N PRO A 90 14.30 2.86 -11.52
CA PRO A 90 15.14 3.16 -12.67
C PRO A 90 16.54 3.64 -12.25
N ALA A 91 17.57 2.94 -12.72
CA ALA A 91 18.97 3.33 -12.52
C ALA A 91 19.77 3.27 -13.83
N ALA A 92 20.87 4.03 -13.89
CA ALA A 92 21.77 4.08 -15.04
C ALA A 92 23.23 3.87 -14.58
N PRO A 93 23.87 2.72 -14.92
CA PRO A 93 23.33 1.60 -15.69
C PRO A 93 22.21 0.84 -14.97
N GLU A 94 21.37 0.13 -15.73
CA GLU A 94 20.33 -0.74 -15.16
C GLU A 94 21.02 -1.85 -14.34
N PRO A 95 20.56 -2.12 -13.10
CA PRO A 95 21.16 -3.15 -12.26
C PRO A 95 20.95 -4.53 -12.90
N SER A 96 21.92 -5.40 -12.69
CA SER A 96 21.79 -6.82 -12.95
C SER A 96 20.79 -7.46 -11.97
N VAL A 97 20.21 -8.60 -12.35
CA VAL A 97 19.23 -9.33 -11.50
C VAL A 97 19.84 -9.76 -10.16
N ASP A 98 21.16 -9.95 -10.11
CA ASP A 98 21.90 -10.32 -8.90
C ASP A 98 22.11 -9.13 -7.95
N GLU A 99 22.02 -7.90 -8.45
CA GLU A 99 22.09 -6.66 -7.66
C GLU A 99 20.72 -6.24 -7.10
N LEU A 100 19.62 -6.79 -7.65
CA LEU A 100 18.27 -6.52 -7.16
C LEU A 100 17.98 -7.24 -5.85
N TYR A 101 17.24 -6.57 -4.96
CA TYR A 101 16.62 -7.27 -3.84
C TYR A 101 15.61 -8.31 -4.32
N ASP A 102 15.43 -9.33 -3.49
CA ASP A 102 14.59 -10.48 -3.82
C ASP A 102 13.13 -10.11 -4.14
N ASP A 103 12.61 -9.06 -3.50
CA ASP A 103 11.27 -8.53 -3.73
C ASP A 103 11.23 -7.64 -4.99
N GLN A 104 12.30 -6.89 -5.30
CA GLN A 104 12.40 -6.07 -6.53
C GLN A 104 12.39 -6.87 -7.83
N ARG A 105 12.84 -8.13 -7.77
CA ARG A 105 12.80 -9.06 -8.91
C ARG A 105 11.38 -9.28 -9.44
N LEU A 106 10.35 -9.08 -8.61
CA LEU A 106 8.96 -9.18 -9.04
C LEU A 106 8.63 -8.14 -10.12
N THR A 107 9.04 -6.89 -9.94
CA THR A 107 8.82 -5.82 -10.93
C THR A 107 9.44 -6.20 -12.28
N ARG A 108 10.70 -6.69 -12.27
CA ARG A 108 11.37 -7.17 -13.50
C ARG A 108 10.61 -8.32 -14.15
N ALA A 109 10.16 -9.30 -13.37
CA ALA A 109 9.43 -10.46 -13.86
C ALA A 109 8.07 -10.07 -14.46
N GLN A 110 7.31 -9.18 -13.80
CA GLN A 110 6.04 -8.65 -14.30
C GLN A 110 6.25 -7.86 -15.60
N ASN A 111 7.27 -7.01 -15.65
CA ASN A 111 7.63 -6.27 -16.86
C ASN A 111 8.00 -7.23 -18.02
N PHE A 112 8.75 -8.30 -17.74
CA PHE A 112 9.04 -9.33 -18.73
C PHE A 112 7.77 -10.02 -19.22
N VAL A 113 6.93 -10.54 -18.31
CA VAL A 113 5.67 -11.21 -18.66
C VAL A 113 4.77 -10.28 -19.47
N ASN A 114 4.61 -9.03 -19.05
CA ASN A 114 3.82 -8.03 -19.75
C ASN A 114 4.35 -7.80 -21.17
N LYS A 115 5.67 -7.69 -21.35
CA LYS A 115 6.29 -7.60 -22.69
C LYS A 115 6.02 -8.83 -23.56
N GLN A 116 5.84 -10.01 -22.97
CA GLN A 116 5.52 -11.23 -23.75
C GLN A 116 4.03 -11.33 -24.12
N ILE A 117 3.12 -10.89 -23.24
CA ILE A 117 1.69 -11.21 -23.37
C ILE A 117 0.77 -10.01 -23.63
N ALA A 118 1.30 -8.78 -23.57
CA ALA A 118 0.53 -7.57 -23.85
C ALA A 118 -0.04 -7.62 -25.27
N HIS A 119 -1.31 -7.25 -25.41
CA HIS A 119 -2.06 -7.23 -26.65
C HIS A 119 -1.34 -6.41 -27.73
N GLU A 120 -0.80 -5.24 -27.33
CA GLU A 120 -0.06 -4.37 -28.24
C GLU A 120 1.22 -5.01 -28.77
N VAL A 121 1.89 -5.85 -27.98
CA VAL A 121 3.07 -6.59 -28.43
C VAL A 121 2.64 -7.73 -29.33
N LEU A 122 1.72 -8.58 -28.86
CA LEU A 122 1.21 -9.73 -29.61
C LEU A 122 0.67 -9.30 -30.98
N ARG A 123 -0.06 -8.20 -31.09
CA ARG A 123 -0.59 -7.71 -32.37
C ARG A 123 0.50 -7.35 -33.39
N LYS A 124 1.70 -7.00 -32.93
CA LYS A 124 2.81 -6.53 -33.77
C LYS A 124 3.81 -7.63 -34.13
N VAL A 125 3.77 -8.79 -33.46
CA VAL A 125 4.66 -9.92 -33.75
C VAL A 125 4.15 -10.68 -34.99
N PRO A 126 4.86 -10.64 -36.13
CA PRO A 126 4.48 -11.40 -37.31
C PRO A 126 4.91 -12.86 -37.11
N ASP A 127 3.98 -13.69 -36.66
CA ASP A 127 4.17 -15.14 -36.51
C ASP A 127 2.98 -15.86 -37.14
N GLU A 128 3.25 -16.93 -37.89
CA GLU A 128 2.21 -17.72 -38.58
C GLU A 128 1.24 -18.42 -37.61
N ASN A 129 1.64 -18.60 -36.35
CA ASN A 129 0.81 -19.14 -35.29
C ASN A 129 0.06 -18.06 -34.51
N ASN A 130 0.28 -16.78 -34.81
CA ASN A 130 -0.35 -15.66 -34.13
C ASN A 130 -1.55 -15.11 -34.91
N TYR A 131 -2.74 -15.63 -34.57
CA TYR A 131 -3.99 -15.25 -35.24
C TYR A 131 -4.62 -14.01 -34.60
N VAL A 132 -4.31 -12.83 -35.15
CA VAL A 132 -4.96 -11.58 -34.73
C VAL A 132 -6.29 -11.42 -35.46
N LEU A 133 -7.41 -11.48 -34.72
CA LEU A 133 -8.74 -11.22 -35.27
C LEU A 133 -8.84 -9.81 -35.87
N LYS A 134 -9.21 -9.73 -37.15
CA LYS A 134 -9.51 -8.44 -37.80
C LYS A 134 -10.76 -7.83 -37.14
N LEU A 135 -10.59 -6.62 -36.64
CA LEU A 135 -11.57 -5.88 -35.85
C LEU A 135 -12.82 -5.49 -36.67
N LEU A 136 -12.65 -5.32 -37.98
CA LEU A 136 -13.71 -5.15 -38.95
C LEU A 136 -14.03 -6.52 -39.58
N GLY A 137 -15.05 -7.21 -39.05
CA GLY A 137 -15.61 -8.43 -39.65
C GLY A 137 -15.90 -9.58 -38.71
N SER A 138 -15.52 -9.50 -37.42
CA SER A 138 -15.81 -10.55 -36.45
C SER A 138 -17.15 -10.32 -35.75
N ARG A 139 -18.16 -11.15 -36.06
CA ARG A 139 -19.39 -11.25 -35.25
C ARG A 139 -19.03 -11.83 -33.88
N TYR A 140 -18.99 -11.00 -32.85
CA TYR A 140 -18.86 -11.47 -31.47
C TYR A 140 -20.25 -11.94 -30.99
N GLY A 141 -20.43 -13.26 -30.81
CA GLY A 141 -21.63 -13.82 -30.17
C GLY A 141 -22.98 -13.55 -30.83
N GLY A 142 -23.03 -13.16 -32.10
CA GLY A 142 -24.30 -12.83 -32.80
C GLY A 142 -24.88 -11.45 -32.46
N ILE A 143 -24.21 -10.65 -31.63
CA ILE A 143 -24.61 -9.28 -31.30
C ILE A 143 -23.78 -8.31 -32.15
N THR A 144 -24.44 -7.52 -32.99
CA THR A 144 -23.81 -6.43 -33.74
C THR A 144 -23.69 -5.22 -32.83
N TYR A 145 -22.55 -5.07 -32.16
CA TYR A 145 -22.13 -3.76 -31.65
C TYR A 145 -21.68 -2.90 -32.83
N ASP A 146 -21.96 -1.60 -32.79
CA ASP A 146 -21.32 -0.69 -33.73
C ASP A 146 -19.78 -0.69 -33.49
N ALA A 147 -19.02 -0.48 -34.56
CA ALA A 147 -17.55 -0.53 -34.49
C ALA A 147 -16.94 0.43 -33.44
N PRO A 148 -17.48 1.65 -33.22
CA PRO A 148 -17.01 2.55 -32.16
C PRO A 148 -17.20 1.98 -30.75
N THR A 149 -18.36 1.42 -30.41
CA THR A 149 -18.62 0.86 -29.07
C THR A 149 -17.72 -0.34 -28.80
N LEU A 150 -17.52 -1.19 -29.81
CA LEU A 150 -16.66 -2.37 -29.66
C LEU A 150 -15.17 -2.00 -29.52
N LEU A 151 -14.73 -0.91 -30.15
CA LEU A 151 -13.40 -0.32 -29.94
C LEU A 151 -13.24 0.24 -28.51
N ILE A 152 -14.24 0.97 -28.01
CA ILE A 152 -14.22 1.53 -26.64
C ILE A 152 -14.16 0.40 -25.60
N LEU A 153 -15.07 -0.58 -25.69
CA LEU A 153 -15.10 -1.73 -24.79
C LEU A 153 -13.78 -2.52 -24.82
N ARG A 154 -13.18 -2.69 -26.00
CA ARG A 154 -11.91 -3.41 -26.12
C ARG A 154 -10.76 -2.63 -25.51
N ASN A 155 -10.71 -1.31 -25.69
CA ASN A 155 -9.69 -0.48 -25.05
C ASN A 155 -9.83 -0.51 -23.52
N ILE A 156 -11.06 -0.51 -23.00
CA ILE A 156 -11.31 -0.69 -21.56
C ILE A 156 -10.78 -2.06 -21.11
N VAL A 157 -11.18 -3.15 -21.76
CA VAL A 157 -10.77 -4.51 -21.35
C VAL A 157 -9.26 -4.72 -21.48
N VAL A 158 -8.63 -4.23 -22.55
CA VAL A 158 -7.19 -4.33 -22.76
C VAL A 158 -6.44 -3.52 -21.70
N GLY A 159 -6.83 -2.26 -21.47
CA GLY A 159 -6.22 -1.44 -20.42
C GLY A 159 -6.39 -2.05 -19.03
N LEU A 160 -7.58 -2.58 -18.73
CA LEU A 160 -7.89 -3.23 -17.45
C LEU A 160 -7.05 -4.51 -17.26
N ARG A 161 -6.90 -5.34 -18.30
CA ARG A 161 -6.05 -6.54 -18.25
C ARG A 161 -4.56 -6.19 -18.08
N GLU A 162 -4.06 -5.21 -18.81
CA GLU A 162 -2.63 -4.88 -18.84
C GLU A 162 -2.17 -3.98 -17.70
N THR A 163 -3.07 -3.18 -17.12
CA THR A 163 -2.73 -2.33 -15.97
C THR A 163 -3.05 -3.04 -14.65
N ILE A 164 -4.22 -3.66 -14.54
CA ILE A 164 -4.68 -4.20 -13.25
C ILE A 164 -4.21 -5.64 -13.05
N VAL A 165 -4.32 -6.50 -14.06
CA VAL A 165 -4.01 -7.93 -13.86
C VAL A 165 -2.51 -8.18 -13.87
N THR A 166 -1.75 -7.61 -14.81
CA THR A 166 -0.30 -7.88 -14.88
C THR A 166 0.54 -7.04 -13.91
N ARG A 167 0.08 -5.83 -13.53
CA ARG A 167 0.83 -4.94 -12.63
C ARG A 167 0.19 -4.70 -11.27
N GLY A 168 -1.14 -4.68 -11.14
CA GLY A 168 -1.82 -4.44 -9.85
C GLY A 168 -2.20 -5.70 -9.05
N LEU A 169 -2.29 -6.87 -9.69
CA LEU A 169 -2.63 -8.15 -9.05
C LEU A 169 -1.41 -9.03 -8.83
N GLY A 170 -0.32 -8.82 -9.57
CA GLY A 170 0.86 -9.66 -9.49
C GLY A 170 1.57 -9.59 -8.14
N ASP A 171 1.61 -8.42 -7.50
CA ASP A 171 2.11 -8.21 -6.14
C ASP A 171 1.21 -8.83 -5.08
N VAL A 172 -0.11 -8.74 -5.25
CA VAL A 172 -1.11 -9.43 -4.40
C VAL A 172 -0.91 -10.94 -4.44
N ILE A 173 -0.80 -11.53 -5.63
CA ILE A 173 -0.56 -12.98 -5.80
C ILE A 173 0.78 -13.37 -5.19
N TYR A 174 1.81 -12.57 -5.44
CA TYR A 174 3.13 -12.81 -4.86
C TYR A 174 3.08 -12.79 -3.34
N TYR A 175 2.45 -11.78 -2.74
CA TYR A 175 2.31 -11.66 -1.28
C TYR A 175 1.43 -12.76 -0.66
N ALA A 176 0.53 -13.37 -1.43
CA ALA A 176 -0.25 -14.53 -0.99
C ALA A 176 0.54 -15.85 -1.04
N SER A 177 1.72 -15.88 -1.67
CA SER A 177 2.63 -17.04 -1.65
C SER A 177 3.51 -17.03 -0.41
N ALA A 178 3.93 -18.21 0.07
CA ALA A 178 4.78 -18.31 1.26
C ALA A 178 6.10 -17.53 1.12
N ASP A 179 6.77 -17.67 -0.03
CA ASP A 179 8.03 -16.97 -0.32
C ASP A 179 7.84 -15.45 -0.42
N GLY A 180 6.77 -15.01 -1.08
CA GLY A 180 6.50 -13.58 -1.23
C GLY A 180 6.08 -12.93 0.08
N GLU A 181 5.24 -13.59 0.88
CA GLU A 181 4.86 -13.14 2.22
C GLU A 181 6.11 -12.92 3.09
N GLU A 182 7.01 -13.91 3.13
CA GLU A 182 8.27 -13.83 3.88
C GLU A 182 9.14 -12.66 3.41
N ARG A 183 9.47 -12.60 2.11
CA ARG A 183 10.40 -11.61 1.55
C ARG A 183 9.89 -10.18 1.76
N VAL A 184 8.61 -9.98 1.53
CA VAL A 184 7.96 -8.67 1.66
C VAL A 184 7.92 -8.23 3.12
N ARG A 185 7.43 -9.09 4.04
CA ARG A 185 7.37 -8.72 5.46
C ARG A 185 8.75 -8.47 6.02
N LYS A 186 9.74 -9.30 5.65
CA LYS A 186 11.13 -9.12 6.03
C LYS A 186 11.64 -7.72 5.68
N ARG A 187 11.41 -7.25 4.45
CA ARG A 187 11.84 -5.93 3.98
C ARG A 187 11.07 -4.80 4.64
N VAL A 188 9.74 -4.87 4.67
CA VAL A 188 8.87 -3.81 5.20
C VAL A 188 9.04 -3.66 6.70
N TYR A 189 9.04 -4.76 7.45
CA TYR A 189 9.11 -4.71 8.91
C TYR A 189 10.51 -4.30 9.36
N HIS A 190 11.57 -4.67 8.64
CA HIS A 190 12.92 -4.19 8.94
C HIS A 190 13.03 -2.66 8.84
N GLN A 191 12.47 -2.05 7.78
CA GLN A 191 12.44 -0.59 7.63
C GLN A 191 11.68 0.07 8.78
N VAL A 192 10.51 -0.45 9.15
CA VAL A 192 9.72 0.10 10.26
C VAL A 192 10.44 -0.11 11.61
N LEU A 193 10.88 -1.33 11.92
CA LEU A 193 11.48 -1.67 13.21
C LEU A 193 12.80 -0.94 13.46
N SER A 194 13.65 -0.79 12.42
CA SER A 194 14.90 -0.02 12.55
C SER A 194 14.67 1.44 12.94
N GLN A 195 13.61 2.06 12.40
CA GLN A 195 13.21 3.43 12.73
C GLN A 195 12.49 3.52 14.08
N LEU A 196 11.80 2.45 14.50
CA LEU A 196 11.16 2.37 15.81
C LEU A 196 12.15 2.08 16.95
N HIS A 197 13.29 1.44 16.67
CA HIS A 197 14.26 0.99 17.68
C HIS A 197 14.60 2.04 18.78
N PRO A 198 14.85 3.32 18.45
CA PRO A 198 15.16 4.34 19.46
C PRO A 198 14.06 4.55 20.52
N TYR A 199 12.81 4.15 20.23
CA TYR A 199 11.64 4.41 21.07
C TYR A 199 11.21 3.18 21.90
N LEU A 200 11.99 2.09 21.90
CA LEU A 200 11.65 0.86 22.62
C LEU A 200 11.45 1.05 24.13
N ASP A 201 12.18 2.00 24.72
CA ASP A 201 12.13 2.29 26.15
C ASP A 201 11.13 3.40 26.52
N GLU A 202 10.47 4.01 25.52
CA GLU A 202 9.46 5.06 25.75
C GLU A 202 8.16 4.46 26.32
N PRO A 203 7.57 5.05 27.37
CA PRO A 203 6.45 4.43 28.10
C PRO A 203 5.08 4.56 27.41
N ASP A 204 4.92 5.49 26.46
CA ASP A 204 3.66 5.71 25.71
C ASP A 204 3.98 6.04 24.25
N VAL A 205 3.83 5.05 23.38
CA VAL A 205 4.07 5.15 21.95
C VAL A 205 2.79 4.87 21.19
N ARG A 206 2.50 5.72 20.19
CA ARG A 206 1.30 5.63 19.35
C ARG A 206 1.68 5.49 17.91
N LEU A 207 1.26 4.38 17.31
CA LEU A 207 1.43 4.15 15.88
C LEU A 207 0.24 4.73 15.12
N HIS A 208 0.55 5.57 14.16
CA HIS A 208 -0.36 6.07 13.15
C HIS A 208 0.08 5.49 11.82
N LEU A 209 -0.83 4.83 11.10
CA LEU A 209 -0.49 4.16 9.85
C LEU A 209 -1.39 4.67 8.74
N TRP A 210 -0.81 4.86 7.57
CA TRP A 210 -1.53 5.06 6.32
C TRP A 210 -1.10 3.98 5.34
N GLY A 211 -2.10 3.26 4.82
CA GLY A 211 -1.93 2.21 3.83
C GLY A 211 -2.63 2.57 2.52
N GLN A 212 -1.97 2.31 1.39
CA GLN A 212 -2.60 2.29 0.08
C GLN A 212 -2.42 0.93 -0.59
N SER A 213 -3.47 0.40 -1.23
CA SER A 213 -3.40 -0.85 -1.97
C SER A 213 -2.90 -2.01 -1.07
N LEU A 214 -1.94 -2.81 -1.53
CA LEU A 214 -1.31 -3.87 -0.75
C LEU A 214 -0.66 -3.38 0.55
N GLY A 215 -0.27 -2.10 0.62
CA GLY A 215 0.17 -1.44 1.86
C GLY A 215 -0.88 -1.44 2.97
N VAL A 216 -2.17 -1.47 2.64
CA VAL A 216 -3.25 -1.66 3.64
C VAL A 216 -3.14 -3.04 4.29
N THR A 217 -2.87 -4.07 3.50
CA THR A 217 -2.75 -5.43 4.02
C THR A 217 -1.49 -5.59 4.85
N LEU A 218 -0.38 -4.96 4.43
CA LEU A 218 0.87 -4.97 5.19
C LEU A 218 0.75 -4.28 6.54
N THR A 219 0.11 -3.11 6.57
CA THR A 219 -0.16 -2.39 7.82
C THR A 219 -1.10 -3.17 8.73
N HIS A 220 -2.16 -3.76 8.18
CA HIS A 220 -3.06 -4.64 8.92
C HIS A 220 -2.32 -5.85 9.52
N ASP A 221 -1.52 -6.56 8.74
CA ASP A 221 -0.75 -7.72 9.22
C ASP A 221 0.27 -7.33 10.29
N PHE A 222 0.91 -6.18 10.13
CA PHE A 222 1.85 -5.66 11.13
C PHE A 222 1.15 -5.38 12.45
N LEU A 223 -0.02 -4.72 12.41
CA LEU A 223 -0.85 -4.48 13.58
C LEU A 223 -1.34 -5.79 14.20
N PHE A 224 -1.83 -6.73 13.41
CA PHE A 224 -2.27 -8.04 13.90
C PHE A 224 -1.10 -8.79 14.56
N GLY A 225 0.06 -8.74 13.92
CA GLY A 225 1.31 -9.28 14.44
C GLY A 225 1.83 -8.57 15.69
N LEU A 226 1.35 -7.37 16.05
CA LEU A 226 1.72 -6.66 17.28
C LEU A 226 0.68 -6.82 18.39
N PHE A 227 -0.60 -6.70 18.04
CA PHE A 227 -1.71 -6.52 18.98
C PHE A 227 -2.54 -7.77 19.24
N ASN A 228 -2.45 -8.80 18.40
CA ASN A 228 -3.25 -10.01 18.59
C ASN A 228 -2.99 -10.63 19.98
N ARG A 229 -4.08 -10.85 20.71
CA ARG A 229 -4.08 -11.24 22.13
C ARG A 229 -4.20 -12.74 22.38
N ASP A 230 -4.43 -13.51 21.33
CA ASP A 230 -4.51 -14.96 21.41
C ASP A 230 -3.17 -15.49 21.97
N PRO A 231 -3.17 -16.13 23.16
CA PRO A 231 -1.93 -16.58 23.81
C PRO A 231 -1.22 -17.66 22.99
N ASP A 232 -1.95 -18.37 22.13
CA ASP A 232 -1.41 -19.41 21.25
C ASP A 232 -0.96 -18.84 19.89
N TYR A 233 -1.23 -17.56 19.62
CA TYR A 233 -0.82 -16.92 18.38
C TYR A 233 0.64 -16.48 18.40
N ARG A 234 1.41 -17.08 17.49
CA ARG A 234 2.77 -16.68 17.14
C ARG A 234 2.78 -16.06 15.74
N PRO A 235 3.15 -14.78 15.59
CA PRO A 235 3.30 -14.16 14.28
C PRO A 235 4.36 -14.87 13.44
N GLY A 236 4.04 -15.21 12.19
CA GLY A 236 4.98 -15.85 11.27
C GLY A 236 6.25 -15.04 11.03
N PHE A 237 6.18 -13.71 11.16
CA PHE A 237 7.34 -12.83 11.07
C PHE A 237 8.48 -13.20 12.03
N LEU A 238 8.20 -13.74 13.21
CA LEU A 238 9.23 -14.11 14.19
C LEU A 238 10.19 -15.20 13.69
N ASP A 239 9.75 -15.98 12.71
CA ASP A 239 10.54 -17.03 12.07
C ASP A 239 11.12 -16.56 10.71
N GLN A 240 10.66 -15.41 10.21
CA GLN A 240 11.01 -14.79 8.93
C GLN A 240 11.83 -13.49 9.07
N ALA A 241 12.14 -13.08 10.30
CA ALA A 241 12.75 -11.77 10.61
C ALA A 241 14.06 -11.55 9.85
N ALA A 242 14.30 -10.31 9.40
CA ALA A 242 15.47 -10.00 8.58
C ALA A 242 16.76 -10.18 9.36
N THR A 243 16.74 -9.73 10.62
CA THR A 243 17.85 -9.83 11.56
C THR A 243 17.36 -10.36 12.92
N LYS A 244 18.31 -10.82 13.76
CA LYS A 244 18.02 -11.17 15.16
C LYS A 244 17.51 -9.96 15.95
N THR A 245 17.96 -8.76 15.60
CA THR A 245 17.50 -7.50 16.20
C THR A 245 16.04 -7.27 15.86
N ASP A 246 15.62 -7.38 14.59
CA ASP A 246 14.22 -7.21 14.21
C ASP A 246 13.30 -8.18 14.96
N LYS A 247 13.73 -9.44 15.11
CA LYS A 247 12.99 -10.41 15.91
C LYS A 247 12.81 -9.95 17.36
N THR A 248 13.91 -9.55 17.99
CA THR A 248 13.93 -9.12 19.39
C THR A 248 13.08 -7.86 19.58
N ASP A 249 13.23 -6.88 18.69
CA ASP A 249 12.49 -5.63 18.73
C ASP A 249 10.99 -5.86 18.52
N PHE A 250 10.62 -6.73 17.57
CA PHE A 250 9.22 -7.07 17.34
C PHE A 250 8.60 -7.78 18.55
N GLU A 251 9.31 -8.71 19.20
CA GLU A 251 8.87 -9.32 20.46
C GLU A 251 8.70 -8.26 21.57
N ARG A 252 9.64 -7.31 21.70
CA ARG A 252 9.51 -6.21 22.65
C ARG A 252 8.30 -5.33 22.37
N TRP A 253 8.05 -4.95 21.11
CA TRP A 253 6.88 -4.17 20.74
C TRP A 253 5.57 -4.91 21.01
N ARG A 254 5.50 -6.22 20.77
CA ARG A 254 4.36 -7.06 21.18
C ARG A 254 4.12 -7.01 22.69
N GLU A 255 5.18 -7.11 23.48
CA GLU A 255 5.04 -7.01 24.94
C GLU A 255 4.60 -5.62 25.40
N LYS A 256 5.06 -4.55 24.74
CA LYS A 256 4.56 -3.18 24.98
C LYS A 256 3.09 -3.03 24.63
N ALA A 257 2.64 -3.64 23.53
CA ALA A 257 1.22 -3.66 23.15
C ALA A 257 0.35 -4.34 24.22
N LYS A 258 0.80 -5.49 24.73
CA LYS A 258 0.12 -6.21 25.82
C LYS A 258 0.05 -5.40 27.12
N LYS A 259 1.08 -4.62 27.44
CA LYS A 259 1.13 -3.73 28.60
C LYS A 259 0.36 -2.41 28.42
N GLY A 260 -0.07 -2.11 27.18
CA GLY A 260 -0.75 -0.85 26.85
C GLY A 260 0.19 0.37 26.72
N GLU A 261 1.51 0.12 26.67
CA GLU A 261 2.58 1.11 26.41
C GLU A 261 2.70 1.42 24.91
N LEU A 262 2.31 0.46 24.05
CA LEU A 262 2.15 0.67 22.62
C LEU A 262 0.65 0.66 22.30
N ARG A 263 0.18 1.66 21.56
CA ARG A 263 -1.23 1.80 21.15
C ARG A 263 -1.35 2.10 19.66
N LEU A 264 -2.45 1.66 19.05
CA LEU A 264 -2.89 2.21 17.78
C LEU A 264 -3.44 3.62 18.03
N GLY A 265 -2.81 4.62 17.42
CA GLY A 265 -3.32 5.98 17.34
C GLY A 265 -4.38 6.06 16.24
N SER A 266 -3.97 5.84 14.99
CA SER A 266 -4.90 5.81 13.85
C SER A 266 -4.45 4.88 12.73
N LEU A 267 -5.39 4.41 11.94
CA LEU A 267 -5.18 3.70 10.69
C LEU A 267 -5.97 4.41 9.59
N THR A 268 -5.33 4.64 8.45
CA THR A 268 -6.01 5.07 7.23
C THR A 268 -5.77 4.05 6.14
N SER A 269 -6.83 3.64 5.45
CA SER A 269 -6.75 2.68 4.36
C SER A 269 -7.35 3.28 3.10
N THR A 270 -6.62 3.16 2.00
CA THR A 270 -7.04 3.59 0.66
C THR A 270 -6.81 2.44 -0.32
N ALA A 271 -7.66 2.32 -1.34
CA ALA A 271 -7.53 1.27 -2.36
C ALA A 271 -7.44 -0.16 -1.79
N SER A 272 -8.17 -0.46 -0.70
CA SER A 272 -7.89 -1.65 0.12
C SER A 272 -8.27 -2.97 -0.54
N GLN A 273 -7.27 -3.83 -0.76
CA GLN A 273 -7.44 -5.23 -1.19
C GLN A 273 -7.67 -6.20 -0.02
N LEU A 274 -7.74 -5.66 1.21
CA LEU A 274 -7.73 -6.42 2.45
C LEU A 274 -8.82 -7.51 2.53
N PRO A 275 -10.08 -7.32 2.08
CA PRO A 275 -11.11 -8.36 2.18
C PRO A 275 -10.72 -9.65 1.46
N ILE A 276 -10.08 -9.51 0.29
CA ILE A 276 -9.64 -10.66 -0.51
C ILE A 276 -8.43 -11.31 0.16
N LEU A 277 -7.46 -10.49 0.60
CA LEU A 277 -6.21 -10.99 1.17
C LEU A 277 -6.36 -11.60 2.56
N LEU A 278 -7.39 -11.22 3.33
CA LEU A 278 -7.74 -11.86 4.59
C LEU A 278 -8.03 -13.36 4.43
N MET A 279 -8.56 -13.78 3.26
CA MET A 279 -8.88 -15.18 2.97
C MET A 279 -7.65 -16.07 2.74
N ARG A 280 -6.42 -15.53 2.76
CA ARG A 280 -5.21 -16.38 2.77
C ARG A 280 -5.06 -17.21 4.06
N SER A 281 -5.74 -16.79 5.13
CA SER A 281 -5.71 -17.47 6.43
C SER A 281 -6.91 -18.39 6.60
N GLN A 282 -6.66 -19.69 6.78
CA GLN A 282 -7.75 -20.66 7.02
C GLN A 282 -8.58 -20.30 8.25
N LYS A 283 -7.96 -19.77 9.32
CA LYS A 283 -8.68 -19.31 10.52
C LYS A 283 -9.71 -18.22 10.18
N VAL A 284 -9.37 -17.31 9.26
CA VAL A 284 -10.27 -16.24 8.82
C VAL A 284 -11.35 -16.79 7.90
N VAL A 285 -11.00 -17.69 6.98
CA VAL A 285 -11.98 -18.41 6.13
C VAL A 285 -13.00 -19.13 7.00
N ASP A 286 -12.56 -19.89 8.01
CA ASP A 286 -13.43 -20.59 8.94
C ASP A 286 -14.29 -19.61 9.75
N THR A 287 -13.73 -18.47 10.15
CA THR A 287 -14.46 -17.41 10.88
C THR A 287 -15.61 -16.87 10.02
N PHE A 288 -15.33 -16.49 8.78
CA PHE A 288 -16.34 -15.96 7.85
C PHE A 288 -17.35 -17.03 7.40
N ALA A 289 -16.92 -18.27 7.19
CA ALA A 289 -17.81 -19.38 6.86
C ALA A 289 -18.80 -19.69 8.00
N ASN A 290 -18.47 -19.33 9.24
CA ASN A 290 -19.35 -19.40 10.40
C ASN A 290 -20.11 -18.08 10.67
N GLU A 291 -20.15 -17.16 9.71
CA GLU A 291 -20.83 -15.85 9.80
C GLU A 291 -20.35 -14.99 10.99
N LYS A 292 -19.09 -15.17 11.41
CA LYS A 292 -18.48 -14.39 12.49
C LYS A 292 -17.68 -13.23 11.93
N LEU A 293 -17.62 -12.14 12.71
CA LEU A 293 -16.79 -10.98 12.42
C LEU A 293 -15.41 -11.14 13.04
N LEU A 294 -14.41 -10.47 12.47
CA LEU A 294 -13.09 -10.34 13.05
C LEU A 294 -13.13 -9.43 14.29
N ASP A 295 -12.24 -9.70 15.24
CA ASP A 295 -12.07 -8.86 16.42
C ASP A 295 -11.14 -7.68 16.11
N ALA A 296 -11.66 -6.45 16.13
CA ALA A 296 -10.83 -5.27 15.88
C ALA A 296 -9.77 -5.04 16.98
N THR A 297 -9.95 -5.62 18.16
CA THR A 297 -8.94 -5.54 19.23
C THR A 297 -7.65 -6.28 18.86
N ASP A 298 -7.72 -7.26 17.94
CA ASP A 298 -6.53 -7.98 17.44
C ASP A 298 -5.61 -7.09 16.60
N ILE A 299 -6.09 -5.95 16.12
CA ILE A 299 -5.28 -4.93 15.42
C ILE A 299 -5.11 -3.64 16.23
N GLY A 300 -5.41 -3.68 17.54
CA GLY A 300 -5.18 -2.56 18.45
C GLY A 300 -6.32 -1.55 18.58
N ILE A 301 -7.48 -1.79 17.96
CA ILE A 301 -8.68 -0.96 18.16
C ILE A 301 -9.41 -1.42 19.42
N THR A 302 -9.09 -0.80 20.55
CA THR A 302 -9.58 -1.23 21.88
C THR A 302 -10.82 -0.48 22.37
N ASP A 303 -11.05 0.75 21.90
CA ASP A 303 -12.22 1.55 22.24
C ASP A 303 -13.26 1.51 21.10
N PRO A 304 -14.41 0.82 21.25
CA PRO A 304 -15.46 0.78 20.22
C PRO A 304 -16.08 2.13 19.88
N ASN A 305 -15.97 3.13 20.76
CA ASN A 305 -16.64 4.41 20.59
C ASN A 305 -15.73 5.50 20.02
N ARG A 306 -14.45 5.18 19.80
CA ARG A 306 -13.47 6.10 19.25
C ARG A 306 -13.12 5.69 17.83
N VAL A 307 -13.25 6.63 16.90
CA VAL A 307 -12.80 6.40 15.53
C VAL A 307 -11.27 6.35 15.51
N CYS A 308 -10.73 5.18 15.18
CA CYS A 308 -9.30 4.96 14.99
C CYS A 308 -8.97 4.53 13.57
N TRP A 309 -9.96 4.21 12.73
CA TRP A 309 -9.71 3.73 11.37
C TRP A 309 -10.63 4.40 10.34
N ASN A 310 -10.04 5.11 9.39
CA ASN A 310 -10.75 5.59 8.20
C ASN A 310 -10.43 4.71 6.98
N ILE A 311 -11.45 4.25 6.28
CA ILE A 311 -11.35 3.48 5.05
C ILE A 311 -11.94 4.32 3.92
N PHE A 312 -11.16 4.57 2.88
CA PHE A 312 -11.59 5.24 1.66
C PHE A 312 -11.64 4.24 0.52
N TYR A 313 -12.74 4.23 -0.21
CA TYR A 313 -12.90 3.41 -1.41
C TYR A 313 -13.56 4.23 -2.52
N ASP A 314 -13.13 3.97 -3.75
CA ASP A 314 -13.79 4.40 -4.97
C ASP A 314 -14.55 3.20 -5.55
N VAL A 315 -15.75 3.43 -6.09
CA VAL A 315 -16.55 2.38 -6.74
C VAL A 315 -15.96 1.93 -8.07
N ASP A 316 -15.15 2.77 -8.71
CA ASP A 316 -14.46 2.48 -9.96
C ASP A 316 -13.08 1.83 -9.74
N ASP A 317 -12.61 1.77 -8.48
CA ASP A 317 -11.43 1.02 -8.07
C ASP A 317 -11.74 -0.48 -7.95
N LEU A 318 -11.38 -1.25 -8.98
CA LEU A 318 -11.67 -2.69 -9.06
C LEU A 318 -10.97 -3.54 -7.99
N LEU A 319 -9.93 -3.01 -7.34
CA LEU A 319 -9.16 -3.70 -6.31
C LEU A 319 -9.41 -3.14 -4.91
N GLY A 320 -10.08 -1.99 -4.80
CA GLY A 320 -10.34 -1.29 -3.56
C GLY A 320 -11.72 -1.61 -2.99
N PHE A 321 -11.76 -2.04 -1.74
CA PHE A 321 -12.99 -2.42 -1.05
C PHE A 321 -13.12 -1.75 0.32
N GLY A 322 -14.36 -1.44 0.71
CA GLY A 322 -14.68 -1.18 2.11
C GLY A 322 -14.58 -2.46 2.96
N THR A 323 -14.00 -2.37 4.15
CA THR A 323 -13.73 -3.52 5.04
C THR A 323 -14.39 -3.43 6.41
N ARG A 324 -15.06 -2.31 6.75
CA ARG A 324 -15.62 -2.06 8.09
C ARG A 324 -16.54 -3.17 8.56
N ARG A 325 -17.34 -3.69 7.64
CA ARG A 325 -18.34 -4.74 7.92
C ARG A 325 -17.74 -6.10 8.24
N LEU A 326 -16.41 -6.26 8.13
CA LEU A 326 -15.71 -7.49 8.51
C LEU A 326 -15.32 -7.53 9.98
N TYR A 327 -15.55 -6.46 10.76
CA TYR A 327 -15.11 -6.32 12.16
C TYR A 327 -16.26 -6.06 13.13
N ASN A 328 -16.15 -6.59 14.36
CA ASN A 328 -17.12 -6.42 15.45
C ASN A 328 -17.19 -4.98 16.04
N HIS A 329 -16.11 -4.19 15.98
CA HIS A 329 -16.05 -2.78 16.44
C HIS A 329 -16.40 -1.76 15.33
N ALA A 330 -17.48 -1.98 14.58
CA ALA A 330 -17.79 -1.18 13.39
C ALA A 330 -17.93 0.35 13.64
N ARG A 331 -18.17 0.81 14.88
CA ARG A 331 -18.25 2.25 15.23
C ARG A 331 -16.89 2.94 15.36
N ALA A 332 -15.82 2.18 15.61
CA ALA A 332 -14.45 2.69 15.67
C ALA A 332 -13.80 2.82 14.28
N ILE A 333 -14.53 2.42 13.24
CA ILE A 333 -14.09 2.37 11.87
C ILE A 333 -15.09 3.20 11.05
N GLN A 334 -14.61 4.11 10.22
CA GLN A 334 -15.42 4.90 9.29
C GLN A 334 -15.10 4.52 7.84
N GLU A 335 -16.11 4.55 6.99
CA GLU A 335 -15.98 4.28 5.55
C GLU A 335 -16.46 5.49 4.76
N PHE A 336 -15.66 5.89 3.79
CA PHE A 336 -15.90 7.00 2.89
C PHE A 336 -15.85 6.49 1.46
N GLN A 337 -16.95 6.69 0.74
CA GLN A 337 -16.91 6.60 -0.71
C GLN A 337 -16.31 7.90 -1.25
N VAL A 338 -15.31 7.80 -2.11
CA VAL A 338 -14.66 8.93 -2.77
C VAL A 338 -14.63 8.71 -4.28
N ASP A 339 -14.28 9.76 -5.00
CA ASP A 339 -14.02 9.75 -6.44
C ASP A 339 -12.56 10.18 -6.64
N THR A 340 -11.74 9.27 -7.14
CA THR A 340 -10.29 9.41 -7.29
C THR A 340 -9.84 9.34 -8.76
N GLY A 341 -10.71 8.96 -9.70
CA GLY A 341 -10.43 9.10 -11.12
C GLY A 341 -11.43 8.43 -12.06
N ASP A 342 -11.42 8.88 -13.33
CA ASP A 342 -12.37 8.45 -14.37
C ASP A 342 -12.09 7.05 -14.95
N ASN A 343 -11.03 6.38 -14.53
CA ASN A 343 -10.71 5.02 -14.97
C ASN A 343 -10.15 4.17 -13.82
N PRO A 344 -10.25 2.84 -13.90
CA PRO A 344 -9.87 1.96 -12.80
C PRO A 344 -8.42 2.11 -12.28
N GLY A 345 -7.47 2.44 -13.16
CA GLY A 345 -6.07 2.64 -12.77
C GLY A 345 -5.88 3.92 -11.97
N ASP A 346 -6.47 5.02 -12.43
CA ASP A 346 -6.47 6.29 -11.73
C ASP A 346 -7.25 6.21 -10.41
N ALA A 347 -8.42 5.57 -10.43
CA ALA A 347 -9.24 5.32 -9.25
C ALA A 347 -8.44 4.59 -8.17
N HIS A 348 -7.62 3.60 -8.54
CA HIS A 348 -6.77 2.86 -7.60
C HIS A 348 -5.58 3.67 -7.05
N THR A 349 -5.03 4.59 -7.83
CA THR A 349 -3.71 5.21 -7.53
C THR A 349 -3.79 6.63 -6.95
N ASN A 350 -4.88 7.35 -7.17
CA ASN A 350 -4.95 8.80 -6.90
C ASN A 350 -5.59 9.19 -5.54
N TYR A 351 -5.84 8.26 -4.62
CA TYR A 351 -6.43 8.57 -3.31
C TYR A 351 -5.71 9.69 -2.54
N TRP A 352 -4.39 9.75 -2.60
CA TRP A 352 -3.59 10.79 -1.94
C TRP A 352 -3.83 12.21 -2.49
N LYS A 353 -4.34 12.34 -3.72
CA LYS A 353 -4.71 13.63 -4.33
C LYS A 353 -6.10 14.11 -3.91
N ASN A 354 -6.97 13.20 -3.43
CA ASN A 354 -8.35 13.51 -3.12
C ASN A 354 -8.44 14.36 -1.82
N SER A 355 -9.18 15.46 -1.88
CA SER A 355 -9.26 16.41 -0.77
C SER A 355 -9.98 15.88 0.46
N VAL A 356 -10.96 14.99 0.28
CA VAL A 356 -11.69 14.34 1.39
C VAL A 356 -10.75 13.37 2.10
N VAL A 357 -10.00 12.56 1.34
CA VAL A 357 -8.96 11.68 1.92
C VAL A 357 -7.98 12.49 2.75
N GLN A 358 -7.47 13.60 2.22
CA GLN A 358 -6.52 14.47 2.92
C GLN A 358 -7.11 15.07 4.21
N GLU A 359 -8.33 15.60 4.14
CA GLU A 359 -8.99 16.26 5.27
C GLU A 359 -9.31 15.29 6.41
N GLU A 360 -9.95 14.17 6.07
CA GLU A 360 -10.36 13.15 7.05
C GLU A 360 -9.16 12.40 7.63
N THR A 361 -8.10 12.18 6.84
CA THR A 361 -6.83 11.62 7.36
C THR A 361 -6.16 12.60 8.34
N ALA A 362 -6.06 13.88 7.96
CA ALA A 362 -5.45 14.90 8.81
C ALA A 362 -6.21 15.06 10.14
N GLN A 363 -7.55 15.03 10.09
CA GLN A 363 -8.39 15.11 11.26
C GLN A 363 -8.24 13.87 12.16
N LEU A 364 -8.23 12.66 11.58
CA LEU A 364 -8.05 11.41 12.32
C LEU A 364 -6.70 11.38 13.05
N LEU A 365 -5.62 11.76 12.35
CA LEU A 365 -4.28 11.86 12.93
C LEU A 365 -4.26 12.84 14.11
N TYR A 366 -4.78 14.04 13.91
CA TYR A 366 -4.78 15.10 14.92
C TYR A 366 -5.56 14.71 16.17
N THR A 367 -6.79 14.22 15.99
CA THR A 367 -7.64 13.80 17.11
C THR A 367 -6.97 12.70 17.93
N ASN A 368 -6.41 11.67 17.29
CA ASN A 368 -5.82 10.54 18.01
C ASN A 368 -4.43 10.82 18.59
N ALA A 369 -3.64 11.73 17.99
CA ALA A 369 -2.34 12.13 18.51
C ALA A 369 -2.44 12.91 19.83
N LEU A 370 -3.53 13.66 20.02
CA LEU A 370 -3.77 14.48 21.21
C LEU A 370 -4.45 13.76 22.37
N MET A 371 -4.84 12.49 22.19
CA MET A 371 -5.56 11.77 23.23
C MET A 371 -4.68 11.57 24.48
N PRO A 372 -5.26 11.43 25.68
CA PRO A 372 -4.54 11.00 26.87
C PRO A 372 -4.19 9.50 26.87
#